data_AF-A0A818JC82-F1
#
_entry.id   AF-A0A818JC82-F1
#
_cell.length_a   1.000
_cell.length_b   1.000
_cell.length_c   1.000
_cell.angle_alpha   90.00
_cell.angle_beta   90.00
_cell.angle_gamma   90.00
#
_symmetry.space_group_name_H-M   'P 1'
#
loop_
_entity.id
_entity.type
_entity.pdbx_description
1 polymer ?
#
loop_
_entity_poly.entity_id
_entity_poly.type
_entity_poly.pdbx_seq_one_letter_code
_entity_poly.pdbx_strand_id
1 'polypeptide(L)'
;MSASEYTRQIGKQLDPSNEFKVSDGWLDGFRTRYNTNFRVISGESRAVNQDIITDWKTRLHNTIEHYDPVEIFNCDETGLFYKLMPDRSLTVDKNDCKGGKKSKKRNTVMLGTNWAGNEKLKPVVFAMADMAEWFRMFGTYPQDSVFEPRRHHP
;
A
#
# COMPACT_ATOMS: atom_id res chain seq x y z
N MET A 1 3.09 -15.20 13.47
CA MET A 1 3.14 -15.18 14.95
C MET A 1 2.10 -14.18 15.41
N SER A 2 1.04 -14.67 16.04
CA SER A 2 -0.03 -13.85 16.60
C SER A 2 0.47 -13.04 17.80
N ALA A 3 -0.14 -11.88 18.08
CA ALA A 3 0.13 -11.10 19.28
C ALA A 3 -0.05 -11.93 20.57
N SER A 4 -1.00 -12.88 20.57
CA SER A 4 -1.21 -13.80 21.69
C SER A 4 -0.05 -14.79 21.89
N GLU A 5 0.57 -15.26 20.82
CA GLU A 5 1.74 -16.16 20.87
C GLU A 5 2.96 -15.41 21.40
N TYR A 6 3.16 -14.17 20.97
CA TYR A 6 4.27 -13.32 21.42
C TYR A 6 4.17 -12.96 22.91
N THR A 7 2.97 -12.62 23.41
CA THR A 7 2.74 -12.33 24.83
C THR A 7 2.97 -13.57 25.71
N ARG A 8 2.59 -14.77 25.24
CA ARG A 8 2.88 -16.02 25.96
C ARG A 8 4.38 -16.31 26.01
N GLN A 9 5.12 -15.98 24.96
CA GLN A 9 6.57 -16.15 24.93
C GLN A 9 7.28 -15.20 25.93
N ILE A 10 6.86 -13.94 25.99
CA ILE A 10 7.37 -12.98 26.98
C ILE A 10 6.97 -13.38 28.41
N GLY A 11 5.73 -13.82 28.61
CA GLY A 11 5.24 -14.28 29.92
C GLY A 11 6.12 -15.39 30.51
N LYS A 12 6.52 -16.36 29.69
CA LYS A 12 7.45 -17.44 30.10
C LYS A 12 8.87 -16.95 30.43
N GLN A 13 9.31 -15.83 29.86
CA GLN A 13 10.62 -15.24 30.15
C GLN A 13 10.61 -14.42 31.44
N LEU A 14 9.48 -13.81 31.77
CA LEU A 14 9.33 -12.94 32.93
C LEU A 14 8.86 -13.69 34.19
N ASP A 15 8.25 -14.86 34.03
CA ASP A 15 7.74 -15.67 35.13
C ASP A 15 8.35 -17.09 35.14
N PRO A 16 9.43 -17.32 35.91
CA PRO A 16 10.07 -18.62 36.05
C PRO A 16 9.20 -19.68 36.76
N SER A 17 8.18 -19.28 37.53
CA SER A 17 7.27 -20.23 38.19
C SER A 17 6.17 -20.76 37.26
N ASN A 18 6.05 -20.18 36.06
CA ASN A 18 5.11 -20.59 35.02
C ASN A 18 3.63 -20.53 35.48
N GLU A 19 3.34 -19.68 36.48
CA GLU A 19 2.02 -19.45 37.05
C GLU A 19 1.22 -18.40 36.26
N PHE A 20 1.92 -17.55 35.51
CA PHE A 20 1.34 -16.50 34.70
C PHE A 20 0.57 -17.05 33.48
N LYS A 21 -0.76 -17.12 33.61
CA LYS A 21 -1.67 -17.50 32.53
C LYS A 21 -2.21 -16.26 31.80
N VAL A 22 -1.72 -16.02 30.60
CA VAL A 22 -2.29 -15.02 29.68
C VAL A 22 -3.49 -15.65 28.97
N SER A 23 -4.70 -15.25 29.37
CA SER A 23 -5.91 -15.54 28.58
C SER A 23 -5.95 -14.65 27.33
N ASP A 24 -6.62 -15.10 26.28
CA ASP A 24 -6.80 -14.27 25.07
C ASP A 24 -7.59 -12.97 25.37
N GLY A 25 -8.38 -12.98 26.44
CA GLY A 25 -9.08 -11.81 26.97
C GLY A 25 -8.21 -10.83 27.78
N TRP A 26 -6.98 -11.18 28.18
CA TRP A 26 -6.11 -10.26 28.91
C TRP A 26 -5.73 -9.05 28.07
N LEU A 27 -5.37 -9.28 26.80
CA LEU A 27 -5.03 -8.20 25.86
C LEU A 27 -6.24 -7.32 25.58
N ASP A 28 -7.43 -7.91 25.49
CA ASP A 28 -8.69 -7.20 25.27
C ASP A 28 -9.10 -6.36 26.50
N GLY A 29 -8.98 -6.92 27.70
CA GLY A 29 -9.19 -6.21 28.96
C GLY A 29 -8.14 -5.13 29.23
N PHE A 30 -6.91 -5.30 28.75
CA PHE A 30 -5.88 -4.26 28.79
C PHE A 30 -6.23 -3.11 27.85
N ARG A 31 -6.60 -3.41 26.59
CA ARG A 31 -7.04 -2.40 25.61
C ARG A 31 -8.23 -1.59 26.12
N THR A 32 -9.21 -2.27 26.73
CA THR A 32 -10.41 -1.63 27.28
C THR A 32 -10.07 -0.72 28.47
N ARG A 33 -9.25 -1.18 29.43
CA ARG A 33 -8.89 -0.40 30.63
C ARG A 33 -8.06 0.85 30.31
N TYR A 34 -7.19 0.77 29.31
CA TYR A 34 -6.29 1.86 28.95
C TYR A 34 -6.67 2.56 27.64
N ASN A 35 -7.90 2.33 27.14
CA ASN A 35 -8.44 2.89 25.90
C ASN A 35 -7.45 2.86 24.71
N THR A 36 -6.69 1.76 24.61
CA THR A 36 -5.61 1.65 23.63
C THR A 36 -6.17 1.08 22.33
N ASN A 37 -6.35 1.95 21.34
CA ASN A 37 -6.89 1.60 20.02
C ASN A 37 -5.77 1.59 18.98
N PHE A 38 -5.71 0.53 18.16
CA PHE A 38 -4.88 0.54 16.96
C PHE A 38 -5.51 1.47 15.93
N ARG A 39 -4.83 2.57 15.61
CA ARG A 39 -5.20 3.47 14.52
C ARG A 39 -4.11 3.44 13.47
N VAL A 40 -4.47 3.26 12.21
CA VAL A 40 -3.58 3.53 11.09
C VAL A 40 -3.46 5.04 10.99
N ILE A 41 -2.28 5.58 11.29
CA ILE A 41 -2.01 7.01 11.13
C ILE A 41 -1.76 7.23 9.62
N SER A 42 -2.80 7.65 8.91
CA SER A 42 -2.66 8.16 7.54
C SER A 42 -2.20 9.63 7.63
N GLY A 43 -1.04 9.94 7.04
CA GLY A 43 -0.43 11.27 7.07
C GLY A 43 -1.20 12.35 6.28
N GLU A 44 -2.24 11.96 5.55
CA GLU A 44 -3.05 12.85 4.71
C GLU A 44 -4.41 13.21 5.33
N SER A 45 -4.64 12.88 6.60
CA SER A 45 -5.83 13.36 7.32
C SER A 45 -5.67 14.82 7.73
N ARG A 46 -5.49 15.71 6.76
CA ARG A 46 -5.83 17.12 6.92
C ARG A 46 -7.36 17.18 6.86
N ALA A 47 -8.00 18.01 7.68
CA ALA A 47 -9.45 18.18 7.63
C ALA A 47 -9.85 18.67 6.22
N VAL A 48 -10.21 17.74 5.33
CA VAL A 48 -10.66 18.03 3.97
C VAL A 48 -12.09 18.53 4.08
N ASN A 49 -12.38 19.66 3.42
CA ASN A 49 -13.73 20.20 3.38
C ASN A 49 -14.66 19.18 2.69
N GLN A 50 -15.71 18.76 3.38
CA GLN A 50 -16.68 17.78 2.87
C GLN A 50 -17.44 18.28 1.64
N ASP A 51 -17.62 19.59 1.51
CA ASP A 51 -18.25 20.18 0.33
C ASP A 51 -17.37 19.99 -0.91
N ILE A 52 -16.05 20.12 -0.75
CA ILE A 52 -15.08 19.89 -1.84
C ILE A 52 -15.09 18.41 -2.26
N ILE A 53 -15.16 17.50 -1.29
CA ILE A 53 -15.26 16.05 -1.59
C ILE A 53 -16.54 15.75 -2.34
N THR A 54 -17.66 16.34 -1.92
CA THR A 54 -18.97 16.11 -2.53
C THR A 54 -19.02 16.65 -3.96
N ASP A 55 -18.58 17.89 -4.18
CA ASP A 55 -18.46 18.47 -5.53
C ASP A 55 -17.56 17.60 -6.45
N TRP A 56 -16.39 17.20 -5.95
CA TRP A 56 -15.46 16.38 -6.73
C TRP A 56 -16.06 15.02 -7.10
N LYS A 57 -16.77 14.36 -6.17
CA LYS A 57 -17.47 13.09 -6.44
C LYS A 57 -18.54 13.26 -7.50
N THR A 58 -19.36 14.30 -7.42
CA THR A 58 -20.40 14.59 -8.41
C THR A 58 -19.78 14.83 -9.79
N ARG A 59 -18.72 15.63 -9.86
CA ARG A 59 -18.00 15.89 -11.12
C ARG A 59 -17.37 14.63 -11.70
N LEU A 60 -16.73 13.81 -10.87
CA LEU A 60 -16.13 12.54 -11.29
C LEU A 60 -17.22 11.62 -11.86
N HIS A 61 -18.33 11.44 -11.13
CA HIS A 61 -19.45 10.61 -11.57
C HIS A 61 -19.96 11.05 -12.94
N ASN A 62 -20.29 12.33 -13.10
CA ASN A 62 -20.77 12.88 -14.37
C ASN A 62 -19.75 12.73 -15.50
N THR A 63 -18.45 12.73 -15.19
CA THR A 63 -17.40 12.53 -16.19
C THR A 63 -17.33 11.08 -16.66
N ILE A 64 -17.41 10.12 -15.73
CA ILE A 64 -17.23 8.71 -16.04
C ILE A 64 -18.52 8.01 -16.50
N GLU A 65 -19.70 8.59 -16.25
CA GLU A 65 -21.00 8.02 -16.62
C GLU A 65 -21.17 7.77 -18.13
N HIS A 66 -20.43 8.50 -18.97
CA HIS A 66 -20.47 8.38 -20.42
C HIS A 66 -19.52 7.31 -20.99
N TYR A 67 -18.73 6.64 -20.15
CA TYR A 67 -17.75 5.63 -20.56
C TYR A 67 -18.17 4.24 -20.09
N ASP A 68 -17.83 3.22 -20.86
CA ASP A 68 -18.03 1.84 -20.40
C ASP A 68 -17.06 1.53 -19.25
N PRO A 69 -17.48 0.75 -18.23
CA PRO A 69 -16.60 0.16 -17.23
C PRO A 69 -15.27 -0.42 -17.74
N VAL A 70 -15.22 -0.94 -18.98
CA VAL A 70 -13.98 -1.48 -19.56
C VAL A 70 -13.00 -0.39 -20.00
N GLU A 71 -13.48 0.83 -20.24
CA GLU A 71 -12.71 1.98 -20.73
C GLU A 71 -12.19 2.88 -19.60
N ILE A 72 -12.69 2.71 -18.38
CA ILE A 72 -12.29 3.51 -17.22
C ILE A 72 -11.13 2.80 -16.51
N PHE A 73 -9.94 3.40 -16.52
CA PHE A 73 -8.77 2.84 -15.83
C PHE A 73 -8.40 3.63 -14.58
N ASN A 74 -8.10 2.91 -13.50
CA ASN A 74 -7.38 3.46 -12.37
C ASN A 74 -5.90 3.08 -12.49
N CYS A 75 -5.00 4.06 -12.33
CA CYS A 75 -3.56 3.86 -12.33
C CYS A 75 -2.96 4.41 -11.03
N ASP A 76 -2.02 3.67 -10.45
CA ASP A 76 -1.31 4.07 -9.25
C ASP A 76 0.17 3.67 -9.31
N GLU A 77 1.00 4.39 -8.58
CA GLU A 77 2.45 4.25 -8.58
C GLU A 77 2.93 3.65 -7.27
N THR A 78 3.77 2.62 -7.38
CA THR A 78 4.36 1.97 -6.22
C THR A 78 5.88 1.88 -6.32
N GLY A 79 6.54 1.99 -5.17
CA GLY A 79 7.99 1.87 -5.07
C GLY A 79 8.42 0.40 -4.92
N LEU A 80 9.06 -0.15 -5.95
CA LEU A 80 9.64 -1.49 -5.90
C LEU A 80 11.06 -1.45 -5.33
N PHE A 81 11.21 -1.80 -4.05
CA PHE A 81 12.49 -1.81 -3.35
C PHE A 81 13.29 -3.10 -3.59
N TYR A 82 14.00 -3.18 -4.71
CA TYR A 82 14.75 -4.38 -5.10
C TYR A 82 16.05 -4.63 -4.30
N LYS A 83 16.52 -3.66 -3.49
CA LYS A 83 17.69 -3.84 -2.61
C LYS A 83 17.37 -3.73 -1.12
N LEU A 84 16.10 -3.70 -0.76
CA LEU A 84 15.72 -3.60 0.65
C LEU A 84 15.99 -4.94 1.33
N MET A 85 16.87 -4.94 2.32
CA MET A 85 17.08 -6.12 3.16
C MET A 85 15.85 -6.34 4.06
N PRO A 86 15.53 -7.60 4.41
CA PRO A 86 14.50 -7.91 5.39
C PRO A 86 14.76 -7.19 6.71
N ASP A 87 13.67 -6.82 7.37
CA ASP A 87 13.69 -6.09 8.65
C ASP A 87 14.21 -6.93 9.81
N ARG A 88 14.30 -8.25 9.63
CA ARG A 88 14.70 -9.23 10.63
C ARG A 88 15.59 -10.28 9.97
N SER A 89 16.72 -10.59 10.60
CA SER A 89 17.58 -11.73 10.24
C SER A 89 17.49 -12.78 11.34
N LEU A 90 17.50 -14.07 10.97
CA LEU A 90 17.74 -15.16 11.91
C LEU A 90 19.23 -15.16 12.27
N THR A 91 19.52 -15.20 13.56
CA THR A 91 20.89 -15.11 14.08
C THR A 91 21.15 -16.34 14.94
N VAL A 92 22.27 -17.01 14.72
CA VAL A 92 22.74 -18.07 15.62
C VAL A 92 23.43 -17.37 16.79
N ASP A 93 22.95 -17.65 18.01
CA ASP A 93 23.36 -16.98 19.24
C ASP A 93 24.88 -16.92 19.40
N LYS A 94 25.41 -15.68 19.41
CA LYS A 94 26.70 -15.17 19.95
C LYS A 94 27.31 -14.03 19.13
N ASN A 95 26.74 -13.66 17.99
CA ASN A 95 27.23 -12.51 17.19
C ASN A 95 26.34 -11.28 17.37
N ASP A 96 26.96 -10.16 17.76
CA ASP A 96 26.31 -8.85 17.77
C ASP A 96 25.78 -8.51 16.37
N CYS A 97 24.47 -8.43 16.23
CA CYS A 97 23.84 -7.99 15.00
C CYS A 97 23.75 -6.47 14.95
N LYS A 98 24.77 -5.86 14.34
CA LYS A 98 24.76 -4.42 14.05
C LYS A 98 23.83 -4.17 12.84
N GLY A 99 22.73 -3.47 13.09
CA GLY A 99 21.80 -3.07 12.04
C GLY A 99 22.45 -2.13 11.04
N GLY A 100 22.50 -2.53 9.76
CA GLY A 100 22.95 -1.67 8.66
C GLY A 100 21.87 -0.71 8.19
N LYS A 101 22.27 0.39 7.55
CA LYS A 101 21.33 1.31 6.88
C LYS A 101 20.64 0.56 5.74
N LYS A 102 19.31 0.42 5.82
CA LYS A 102 18.51 -0.19 4.76
C LYS A 102 18.68 0.60 3.46
N SER A 103 18.97 -0.10 2.38
CA SER A 103 19.00 0.50 1.05
C SER A 103 17.60 0.97 0.68
N LYS A 104 17.47 2.26 0.36
CA LYS A 104 16.24 2.88 -0.15
C LYS A 104 16.17 2.88 -1.69
N LYS A 105 17.08 2.15 -2.36
CA LYS A 105 17.04 2.01 -3.82
C LYS A 105 15.75 1.32 -4.23
N ARG A 106 14.95 2.03 -5.01
CA ARG A 106 13.66 1.57 -5.53
C ARG A 106 13.51 2.01 -6.97
N ASN A 107 12.83 1.20 -7.76
CA ASN A 107 12.25 1.64 -9.04
C ASN A 107 10.81 2.07 -8.77
N THR A 108 10.30 3.04 -9.54
CA THR A 108 8.87 3.35 -9.52
C THR A 108 8.19 2.49 -10.56
N VAL A 109 7.10 1.84 -10.17
CA VAL A 109 6.29 1.01 -11.06
C VAL A 109 4.90 1.59 -11.10
N MET A 110 4.41 1.93 -12.29
CA MET A 110 3.02 2.29 -12.52
C MET A 110 2.23 1.03 -12.87
N LEU A 111 1.12 0.84 -12.16
CA LEU A 111 0.19 -0.26 -12.36
C LEU A 111 -1.18 0.34 -12.65
N GLY A 112 -1.97 -0.32 -13.50
CA GLY A 112 -3.33 0.10 -13.76
C GLY A 112 -4.25 -1.05 -14.12
N THR A 113 -5.53 -0.90 -13.80
CA THR A 113 -6.59 -1.87 -14.08
C THR A 113 -7.84 -1.11 -14.49
N ASN A 114 -8.64 -1.71 -15.38
CA ASN A 114 -9.95 -1.13 -15.68
C ASN A 114 -10.95 -1.35 -14.55
N TRP A 115 -12.01 -0.56 -14.55
CA TRP A 115 -13.09 -0.61 -13.57
C TRP A 115 -13.82 -1.95 -13.60
N ALA A 116 -13.97 -2.56 -14.79
CA ALA A 116 -14.54 -3.91 -14.93
C ALA A 116 -13.67 -5.02 -14.30
N GLY A 117 -12.39 -4.75 -14.00
CA GLY A 117 -11.45 -5.68 -13.37
C GLY A 117 -10.97 -6.82 -14.27
N ASN A 118 -11.28 -6.79 -15.57
CA ASN A 118 -10.91 -7.83 -16.53
C ASN A 118 -9.63 -7.49 -17.33
N GLU A 119 -9.18 -6.23 -17.31
CA GLU A 119 -7.98 -5.79 -18.00
C GLU A 119 -6.98 -5.14 -17.04
N LYS A 120 -5.72 -5.56 -17.17
CA LYS A 120 -4.58 -4.97 -16.46
C LYS A 120 -3.62 -4.37 -17.47
N LEU A 121 -3.25 -3.13 -17.27
CA LEU A 121 -2.22 -2.47 -18.07
C LEU A 121 -0.87 -3.15 -17.84
N LYS A 122 -0.05 -3.19 -18.89
CA LYS A 122 1.33 -3.66 -18.78
C LYS A 122 2.09 -2.76 -17.79
N PRO A 123 2.73 -3.32 -16.74
CA PRO A 123 3.48 -2.51 -15.79
C PRO A 123 4.55 -1.69 -16.48
N VAL A 124 4.64 -0.41 -16.13
CA VAL A 124 5.69 0.48 -16.63
C VAL A 124 6.64 0.81 -15.50
N VAL A 125 7.95 0.65 -15.75
CA VAL A 125 9.00 0.84 -14.75
C VAL A 125 9.82 2.06 -15.13
N PHE A 126 9.93 3.03 -14.22
CA PHE A 126 10.68 4.26 -14.44
C PHE A 126 11.70 4.48 -13.32
N ALA A 127 12.80 5.17 -13.64
CA ALA A 127 13.72 5.69 -12.64
C ALA A 127 13.18 7.02 -12.10
N MET A 128 13.45 7.32 -10.83
CA MET A 128 12.87 8.45 -10.08
C MET A 128 13.12 9.85 -10.69
N ALA A 129 13.99 9.97 -11.70
CA ALA A 129 14.24 11.20 -12.44
C ALA A 129 13.20 11.47 -13.56
N ASP A 130 12.59 10.43 -14.13
CA ASP A 130 11.77 10.54 -15.35
C ASP A 130 10.31 10.95 -15.06
N MET A 131 9.92 10.89 -13.78
CA MET A 131 8.54 11.09 -13.31
C MET A 131 8.05 12.54 -13.46
N ALA A 132 8.93 13.51 -13.23
CA ALA A 132 8.59 14.93 -13.37
C ALA A 132 8.37 15.33 -14.84
N GLU A 133 9.03 14.65 -15.79
CA GLU A 133 8.85 14.87 -17.21
C GLU A 133 7.63 14.12 -17.77
N TRP A 134 7.32 12.95 -17.23
CA TRP A 134 6.13 12.16 -17.60
C TRP A 134 4.82 12.87 -17.23
N PHE A 135 4.67 13.39 -16.01
CA PHE A 135 3.47 14.16 -15.64
C PHE A 135 3.26 15.40 -16.53
N ARG A 136 4.35 15.99 -17.06
CA ARG A 136 4.29 17.06 -18.06
C ARG A 136 3.79 16.57 -19.43
N MET A 137 4.18 15.37 -19.86
CA MET A 137 3.74 14.79 -21.15
C MET A 137 2.28 14.36 -21.17
N PHE A 138 1.74 13.84 -20.06
CA PHE A 138 0.36 13.33 -19.99
C PHE A 138 -0.66 14.30 -19.38
N GLY A 139 -0.20 15.44 -18.83
CA GLY A 139 -1.07 16.56 -18.43
C GLY A 139 -1.74 17.29 -19.60
N THR A 140 -1.32 17.02 -20.83
CA THR A 140 -2.07 17.28 -22.05
C THR A 140 -2.29 15.94 -22.74
N TYR A 141 -3.54 15.50 -22.83
CA TYR A 141 -3.91 14.24 -23.49
C TYR A 141 -3.29 14.20 -24.91
N PRO A 142 -2.35 13.29 -25.21
CA PRO A 142 -1.86 13.13 -26.57
C PRO A 142 -3.01 12.55 -27.39
N GLN A 143 -3.51 13.30 -28.38
CA GLN A 143 -4.55 12.83 -29.30
C GLN A 143 -4.07 11.69 -30.23
N ASP A 144 -2.78 11.32 -30.17
CA ASP A 144 -2.15 10.47 -31.19
C ASP A 144 -1.66 9.09 -30.71
N SER A 145 -2.04 8.62 -29.51
CA SER A 145 -1.93 7.18 -29.22
C SER A 145 -3.19 6.46 -29.70
N VAL A 146 -3.31 6.31 -31.02
CA VAL A 146 -4.37 5.52 -31.66
C VAL A 146 -4.27 4.09 -31.16
N PHE A 147 -5.22 3.68 -30.32
CA PHE A 147 -5.52 2.28 -30.06
C PHE A 147 -6.14 1.72 -31.34
N GLU A 148 -5.36 1.09 -32.20
CA GLU A 148 -5.93 0.41 -33.37
C GLU A 148 -6.73 -0.82 -32.90
N PRO A 149 -8.06 -0.89 -33.16
CA PRO A 149 -8.79 -2.11 -32.91
C PRO A 149 -8.36 -3.15 -33.94
N ARG A 150 -7.98 -4.34 -33.47
CA ARG A 150 -7.65 -5.47 -34.33
C ARG A 150 -8.81 -5.73 -35.31
N ARG A 151 -8.58 -5.42 -36.59
CA ARG A 151 -9.44 -5.87 -37.69
C ARG A 151 -9.34 -7.39 -37.78
N HIS A 152 -10.44 -8.08 -37.48
CA HIS A 152 -10.65 -9.43 -38.00
C HIS A 152 -10.86 -9.31 -39.51
N HIS A 153 -9.97 -9.95 -40.28
CA HIS A 153 -10.17 -10.20 -41.70
C HIS A 153 -10.86 -11.57 -41.88
N PRO A 154 -11.56 -11.76 -43.01
CA PRO A 154 -12.84 -12.47 -43.11
C PRO A 154 -12.79 -13.99 -42.86
#